data_AF-D4LWV8-F1
#
_entry.id   AF-D4LWV8-F1
#
_cell.length_a   1.000
_cell.length_b   1.000
_cell.length_c   1.000
_cell.angle_alpha   90.00
_cell.angle_beta   90.00
_cell.angle_gamma   90.00
#
_symmetry.space_group_name_H-M   'P 1'
#
loop_
_entity.id
_entity.type
_entity.pdbx_description
1 polymer ?
#
loop_
_entity_poly.entity_id
_entity_poly.type
_entity_poly.pdbx_seq_one_letter_code
_entity_poly.pdbx_strand_id
1 'polypeptide(L)'
;MYTYNIYYNDSSDIDDSRVHFTIMHEIGHIRLGHLDEDIDKPDNYKESEANFYAAYSLAPPPMIDYYACANQDDLCRTFHVSWEMSGYCLERYVKWLSCSPYYTEHETQLMSLFGAA
;
A
#
# COMPACT_ATOMS: atom_id res chain seq x y z
N MET A 1 -10.23 -4.72 -25.26
CA MET A 1 -10.52 -4.65 -23.81
C MET A 1 -9.72 -5.78 -23.18
N TYR A 2 -8.72 -5.45 -22.37
CA TYR A 2 -7.98 -6.46 -21.63
C TYR A 2 -8.78 -6.85 -20.40
N THR A 3 -8.71 -8.12 -20.03
CA THR A 3 -9.33 -8.66 -18.82
C THR A 3 -8.24 -9.31 -18.00
N TYR A 4 -8.05 -8.82 -16.79
CA TYR A 4 -7.13 -9.40 -15.82
C TYR A 4 -7.94 -10.17 -14.77
N ASN A 5 -7.38 -11.29 -14.31
CA ASN A 5 -7.98 -12.09 -13.24
C ASN A 5 -7.03 -12.05 -12.05
N ILE A 6 -7.56 -11.69 -10.88
CA ILE A 6 -6.82 -11.71 -9.62
C ILE A 6 -7.21 -12.99 -8.87
N TYR A 7 -6.21 -13.75 -8.46
CA TYR A 7 -6.36 -14.93 -7.62
C TYR A 7 -5.73 -14.64 -6.26
N TYR A 8 -6.42 -15.01 -5.18
CA TYR A 8 -5.93 -14.87 -3.82
C TYR A 8 -6.33 -16.11 -3.01
N ASN A 9 -5.60 -16.37 -1.93
CA ASN A 9 -5.89 -17.48 -1.03
C ASN A 9 -6.86 -17.00 0.07
N ASP A 10 -8.08 -17.54 0.08
CA ASP A 10 -9.16 -17.24 1.03
C ASP A 10 -9.39 -18.35 2.05
N SER A 11 -8.41 -19.24 2.25
CA SER A 11 -8.47 -20.28 3.27
C SER A 11 -8.68 -19.68 4.66
N SER A 12 -9.45 -20.35 5.52
CA SER A 12 -9.86 -19.84 6.83
C SER A 12 -8.71 -19.58 7.83
N ASP A 13 -7.52 -20.08 7.54
CA ASP A 13 -6.29 -19.86 8.31
C ASP A 13 -5.49 -18.63 7.85
N ILE A 14 -5.92 -17.98 6.77
CA ILE A 14 -5.34 -16.73 6.26
C ILE A 14 -6.09 -15.55 6.88
N ASP A 15 -5.33 -14.61 7.42
CA ASP A 15 -5.85 -13.36 7.95
C ASP A 15 -6.31 -12.43 6.81
N ASP A 16 -7.46 -11.77 6.99
CA ASP A 16 -8.05 -10.85 6.01
C ASP A 16 -7.07 -9.74 5.58
N SER A 17 -6.20 -9.27 6.47
CA SER A 17 -5.18 -8.27 6.12
C SER A 17 -4.21 -8.77 5.05
N ARG A 18 -3.91 -10.07 5.02
CA ARG A 18 -3.09 -10.67 3.95
C ARG A 18 -3.86 -10.76 2.65
N VAL A 19 -5.15 -11.09 2.70
CA VAL A 19 -6.01 -11.10 1.51
C VAL A 19 -6.07 -9.71 0.88
N HIS A 20 -6.30 -8.66 1.69
CA HIS A 20 -6.30 -7.27 1.23
C HIS A 20 -4.97 -6.88 0.60
N PHE A 21 -3.85 -7.27 1.22
CA PHE A 21 -2.52 -7.00 0.66
C PHE A 21 -2.31 -7.71 -0.68
N THR A 22 -2.59 -9.01 -0.77
CA THR A 22 -2.44 -9.79 -2.01
C THR A 22 -3.28 -9.18 -3.14
N ILE A 23 -4.54 -8.85 -2.89
CA ILE A 23 -5.39 -8.24 -3.92
C ILE A 23 -4.78 -6.92 -4.40
N MET A 24 -4.33 -6.05 -3.49
CA MET A 24 -3.75 -4.76 -3.87
C MET A 24 -2.37 -4.91 -4.54
N HIS A 25 -1.61 -5.96 -4.19
CA HIS A 25 -0.35 -6.31 -4.83
C HIS A 25 -0.55 -6.72 -6.29
N GLU A 26 -1.52 -7.58 -6.57
CA GLU A 26 -1.88 -7.95 -7.95
C GLU A 26 -2.42 -6.75 -8.75
N ILE A 27 -3.22 -5.86 -8.11
CA ILE A 27 -3.61 -4.58 -8.72
C ILE A 27 -2.37 -3.74 -9.04
N GLY A 28 -1.35 -3.75 -8.19
CA GLY A 28 -0.07 -3.11 -8.43
C GLY A 28 0.61 -3.63 -9.70
N HIS A 29 0.71 -4.94 -9.87
CA HIS A 29 1.25 -5.54 -11.10
C HIS A 29 0.50 -5.09 -12.35
N ILE A 30 -0.83 -5.07 -12.30
CA ILE A 30 -1.66 -4.63 -13.42
C ILE A 30 -1.45 -3.13 -13.69
N ARG A 31 -1.53 -2.29 -12.64
CA ARG A 31 -1.49 -0.83 -12.78
C ARG A 31 -0.14 -0.30 -13.27
N LEU A 32 0.93 -0.99 -12.89
CA LEU A 32 2.31 -0.69 -13.29
C LEU A 32 2.72 -1.36 -14.61
N GLY A 33 1.81 -2.10 -15.27
CA GLY A 33 2.09 -2.71 -16.56
C GLY A 33 3.04 -3.90 -16.51
N HIS A 34 3.27 -4.51 -15.34
CA HIS A 34 4.19 -5.64 -15.17
C HIS A 34 3.77 -6.89 -15.95
N LEU A 35 2.51 -6.96 -16.36
CA LEU A 35 1.94 -8.07 -17.15
C LEU A 35 1.95 -7.80 -18.66
N ASP A 36 2.28 -6.57 -19.08
CA ASP A 36 2.16 -6.14 -20.47
C ASP A 36 3.38 -5.31 -20.92
N GLU A 37 3.44 -4.03 -20.51
CA GLU A 37 4.40 -3.03 -20.98
C GLU A 37 5.81 -3.28 -20.41
N ASP A 38 5.87 -3.63 -19.13
CA ASP A 38 7.10 -3.86 -18.36
C ASP A 38 7.36 -5.36 -18.16
N ILE A 39 6.88 -6.22 -19.08
CA ILE A 39 7.00 -7.68 -18.97
C ILE A 39 8.46 -8.17 -18.93
N ASP A 40 9.39 -7.45 -19.54
CA ASP A 40 10.82 -7.79 -19.55
C ASP A 40 11.58 -7.24 -18.33
N LYS A 41 10.92 -6.45 -17.46
CA LYS A 41 11.52 -5.94 -16.23
C LYS A 41 11.87 -7.11 -15.29
N PRO A 42 13.03 -7.08 -14.61
CA PRO A 42 13.39 -8.22 -13.76
C PRO A 42 12.39 -8.38 -12.61
N ASP A 43 12.01 -9.63 -12.32
CA ASP A 43 10.90 -9.93 -11.42
C ASP A 43 11.08 -9.34 -10.03
N ASN A 44 12.29 -9.34 -9.49
CA ASN A 44 12.57 -8.72 -8.19
C ASN A 44 12.21 -7.21 -8.12
N TYR A 45 12.34 -6.49 -9.23
CA TYR A 45 11.89 -5.09 -9.31
C TYR A 45 10.37 -5.00 -9.38
N LYS A 46 9.73 -5.83 -10.22
CA LYS A 46 8.26 -5.87 -10.34
C LYS A 46 7.59 -6.17 -9.01
N GLU A 47 8.07 -7.20 -8.30
CA GLU A 47 7.59 -7.60 -6.97
C GLU A 47 7.79 -6.48 -5.93
N SER A 48 8.96 -5.85 -5.92
CA SER A 48 9.26 -4.75 -5.00
C SER A 48 8.36 -3.54 -5.23
N GLU A 49 8.13 -3.18 -6.50
CA GLU A 49 7.26 -2.07 -6.87
C GLU A 49 5.78 -2.38 -6.60
N ALA A 50 5.31 -3.60 -6.86
CA ALA A 50 3.96 -4.04 -6.52
C ALA A 50 3.74 -4.06 -4.99
N ASN A 51 4.72 -4.53 -4.21
CA ASN A 51 4.70 -4.45 -2.75
C ASN A 51 4.64 -3.00 -2.26
N PHE A 52 5.43 -2.11 -2.86
CA PHE A 52 5.40 -0.69 -2.54
C PHE A 52 4.02 -0.08 -2.87
N TYR A 53 3.49 -0.36 -4.05
CA TYR A 53 2.18 0.10 -4.50
C TYR A 53 1.08 -0.35 -3.55
N ALA A 54 1.06 -1.64 -3.19
CA ALA A 54 0.08 -2.20 -2.27
C ALA A 54 0.16 -1.56 -0.89
N ALA A 55 1.37 -1.45 -0.34
CA ALA A 55 1.58 -0.88 0.98
C ALA A 55 1.21 0.61 1.03
N TYR A 56 1.57 1.38 0.01
CA TYR A 56 1.25 2.81 -0.07
C TYR A 56 -0.26 3.03 -0.29
N SER A 57 -0.92 2.17 -1.09
CA SER A 57 -2.36 2.29 -1.34
C SER A 57 -3.20 1.96 -0.11
N LEU A 58 -2.78 0.97 0.69
CA LEU A 58 -3.49 0.54 1.89
C LEU A 58 -3.22 1.44 3.11
N ALA A 59 -1.98 1.91 3.29
CA ALA A 59 -1.59 2.76 4.41
C ALA A 59 -0.63 3.89 3.95
N PRO A 60 -1.15 4.90 3.24
CA PRO A 60 -0.33 6.00 2.74
C PRO A 60 0.16 6.89 3.90
N PRO A 61 1.43 7.33 3.91
CA PRO A 61 1.99 8.16 4.98
C PRO A 61 1.17 9.41 5.36
N PRO A 62 0.60 10.19 4.42
CA PRO A 62 -0.26 11.32 4.78
C PRO A 62 -1.51 10.93 5.58
N MET A 63 -2.09 9.76 5.31
CA MET A 63 -3.24 9.28 6.08
C MET A 63 -2.81 8.73 7.45
N ILE A 64 -1.63 8.11 7.54
CA ILE A 64 -1.04 7.66 8.81
C ILE A 64 -0.83 8.88 9.73
N ASP A 65 -0.33 9.99 9.18
CA ASP A 65 -0.17 11.27 9.86
C ASP A 65 -1.53 11.87 10.28
N TYR A 66 -2.49 11.92 9.36
CA TYR A 66 -3.84 12.44 9.61
C TYR A 66 -4.56 11.72 10.76
N TYR A 67 -4.44 10.38 10.83
CA TYR A 67 -5.00 9.59 11.92
C TYR A 67 -4.11 9.52 13.17
N ALA A 68 -2.99 10.23 13.19
CA ALA A 68 -2.03 10.29 14.30
C ALA A 68 -1.57 8.91 14.79
N CYS A 69 -1.37 7.96 13.87
CA CYS A 69 -0.88 6.62 14.21
C CYS A 69 0.56 6.68 14.70
N ALA A 70 0.82 6.21 15.93
CA ALA A 70 2.14 6.35 16.57
C ALA A 70 2.95 5.05 16.58
N ASN A 71 2.31 3.91 16.35
CA ASN A 71 2.93 2.58 16.44
C ASN A 71 2.22 1.55 15.55
N GLN A 72 2.75 0.32 15.51
CA GLN A 72 2.23 -0.79 14.70
C GLN A 72 0.80 -1.20 15.10
N ASP A 73 0.43 -1.16 16.39
CA ASP A 73 -0.93 -1.45 16.83
C ASP A 73 -1.95 -0.43 16.30
N ASP A 74 -1.59 0.86 16.25
CA ASP A 74 -2.45 1.89 15.67
C ASP A 74 -2.64 1.66 14.17
N LEU A 75 -1.57 1.30 13.46
CA LEU A 75 -1.59 0.99 12.04
C LEU A 75 -2.48 -0.22 11.73
N CYS A 76 -2.30 -1.32 12.46
CA CYS A 76 -3.09 -2.54 12.28
C CYS A 76 -4.58 -2.27 12.50
N ARG A 77 -4.93 -1.51 13.55
CA ARG A 77 -6.33 -1.18 13.88
C ARG A 77 -6.97 -0.19 12.93
N THR A 78 -6.21 0.79 12.44
CA THR A 78 -6.73 1.87 11.58
C THR A 78 -6.84 1.43 10.13
N PHE A 79 -5.81 0.77 9.61
CA PHE A 79 -5.70 0.41 8.19
C PHE A 79 -5.99 -1.06 7.90
N HIS A 80 -6.29 -1.88 8.92
CA HIS A 80 -6.56 -3.32 8.78
C HIS A 80 -5.42 -4.07 8.04
N VAL A 81 -4.18 -3.69 8.36
CA VAL A 81 -2.95 -4.28 7.81
C VAL A 81 -2.37 -5.31 8.77
N SER A 82 -1.58 -6.24 8.24
CA SER A 82 -0.89 -7.24 9.06
C SER A 82 0.20 -6.58 9.92
N TRP A 83 0.58 -7.25 11.01
CA TRP A 83 1.68 -6.78 11.87
C TRP A 83 2.97 -6.53 11.07
N GLU A 84 3.34 -7.49 10.21
CA GLU A 84 4.53 -7.40 9.35
C GLU A 84 4.46 -6.18 8.41
N MET A 85 3.33 -6.00 7.72
CA MET A 85 3.12 -4.84 6.84
C MET A 85 3.16 -3.52 7.61
N SER A 86 2.60 -3.50 8.83
CA SER A 86 2.57 -2.31 9.68
C SER A 86 3.98 -1.84 10.04
N GLY A 87 4.93 -2.77 10.24
CA GLY A 87 6.34 -2.45 10.45
C GLY A 87 6.95 -1.67 9.28
N TYR A 88 6.72 -2.15 8.04
CA TYR A 88 7.18 -1.46 6.84
C TYR A 88 6.50 -0.11 6.62
N CYS A 89 5.22 0.01 6.96
CA CYS A 89 4.47 1.27 6.86
C CYS A 89 4.98 2.30 7.87
N LEU A 90 5.27 1.88 9.10
CA LEU A 90 5.82 2.75 10.14
C LEU A 90 7.22 3.25 9.76
N GLU A 91 8.09 2.38 9.25
CA GLU A 91 9.42 2.78 8.77
C GLU A 91 9.32 3.81 7.63
N ARG A 92 8.41 3.59 6.68
CA ARG A 92 8.16 4.54 5.58
C ARG A 92 7.63 5.87 6.10
N TYR A 93 6.70 5.84 7.04
CA TYR A 93 6.12 7.04 7.64
C TYR A 93 7.17 7.87 8.39
N VAL A 94 8.05 7.24 9.17
CA VAL A 94 9.16 7.93 9.84
C VAL A 94 10.11 8.60 8.85
N LYS A 95 10.43 7.92 7.73
CA LYS A 95 11.22 8.53 6.66
C LYS A 95 10.48 9.69 6.01
N TRP A 96 9.18 9.53 5.75
CA TRP A 96 8.34 10.56 5.16
C TRP A 96 8.31 11.85 6.00
N LEU A 97 8.19 11.75 7.33
CA LEU A 97 8.27 12.87 8.27
C LEU A 97 9.60 13.65 8.17
N SER A 98 10.68 13.01 7.73
CA SER A 98 11.99 13.64 7.59
C SER A 98 12.18 14.40 6.27
N CYS A 99 11.31 14.19 5.27
CA CYS A 99 11.48 14.74 3.94
C CYS A 99 10.90 16.16 3.80
N SER A 100 9.71 16.42 4.33
CA SER A 100 9.02 17.71 4.21
C SER A 100 8.06 17.90 5.39
N PRO A 101 7.95 19.11 5.95
CA PRO A 101 6.93 19.43 6.96
C PRO A 101 5.55 19.69 6.35
N TYR A 102 5.41 19.69 5.01
CA TYR A 102 4.17 19.97 4.30
C TYR A 102 3.79 18.81 3.38
N TYR A 103 2.49 18.53 3.29
CA TYR A 103 1.94 17.65 2.26
C TYR A 103 2.22 18.23 0.88
N THR A 104 2.58 17.36 -0.05
CA THR A 104 2.63 17.68 -1.47
C THR A 104 1.22 17.89 -2.04
N GLU A 105 1.13 18.47 -3.23
CA GLU A 105 -0.15 18.63 -3.93
C GLU A 105 -0.83 17.26 -4.16
N HIS A 106 -0.05 16.24 -4.55
CA HIS A 106 -0.56 14.89 -4.75
C HIS A 106 -1.11 14.28 -3.46
N GLU A 107 -0.43 14.49 -2.33
CA GLU A 107 -0.87 13.96 -1.04
C GLU A 107 -2.13 14.67 -0.54
N THR A 108 -2.24 15.98 -0.77
CA THR A 108 -3.46 16.74 -0.47
C THR A 108 -4.64 16.21 -1.30
N GLN A 109 -4.41 15.95 -2.59
CA GLN A 109 -5.42 15.31 -3.46
C GLN A 109 -5.81 13.92 -2.94
N LEU A 110 -4.82 13.08 -2.58
CA LEU A 110 -5.06 11.77 -1.99
C LEU A 110 -5.92 11.89 -0.72
N MET A 111 -5.58 12.79 0.20
CA MET A 111 -6.31 12.99 1.44
C MET A 111 -7.76 13.45 1.19
N SER A 112 -7.98 14.33 0.20
CA SER A 112 -9.33 14.80 -0.16
C SER A 112 -10.25 13.67 -0.67
N LEU A 113 -9.69 12.62 -1.30
CA LEU A 113 -10.47 11.45 -1.73
C LEU A 113 -11.10 10.71 -0.53
N PHE A 114 -10.50 10.85 0.64
CA PHE A 114 -10.97 10.26 1.90
C PHE A 114 -11.62 11.30 2.85
N GLY A 115 -11.86 12.53 2.39
CA GLY A 115 -12.43 13.60 3.21
C GLY A 115 -11.52 14.08 4.35
N ALA A 116 -10.21 13.86 4.24
CA ALA A 116 -9.20 14.23 5.23
C ALA A 116 -8.57 15.62 4.99
N ALA A 117 -8.92 16.28 3.87
CA ALA A 117 -8.47 17.61 3.47
C ALA A 117 -9.60 18.40 2.80
#